data_AF-A0A3M1BHX9-F1
#
_entry.id   AF-A0A3M1BHX9-F1
#
_cell.length_a   1.000
_cell.length_b   1.000
_cell.length_c   1.000
_cell.angle_alpha   90.00
_cell.angle_beta   90.00
_cell.angle_gamma   90.00
#
_symmetry.space_group_name_H-M   'P 1'
#
loop_
_entity.id
_entity.type
_entity.pdbx_description
1 polymer ?
#
loop_
_entity_poly.entity_id
_entity_poly.type
_entity_poly.pdbx_seq_one_letter_code
_entity_poly.pdbx_strand_id
1 'polypeptide(L)'
;MGNTTVARNHRKRRYAFRRAAQSTALALIILTWGVLSLAFLWPWIAQLRDTTPPLRLPPAAGYNYLIIAPKNFRESALEWADYRRQSGYQVKVALLDEQQRTTAQVAKLIRETYFSSQSPYPFFVLILGHAHTEIAHPESYIPTYTLPITPQEADIVGYDTIAGDSGYAFDPETNTWLPIIIGRLPFFYEEWVFAKLADVRQYEKSSLSALQRRQVELIASDANWGDAFALLMEAGLREFARAYLPPDVNLHTIYGYPRSVYSLPLEKYPREVLSRFNAGALWVSYVGHGSDYALGPATSLDGTTATMLDYQSVVDFPLAMNNTIVTFTACAVGTLDSSSDIPSLAELLTMPIGGKAIATFAASRITFEIPNTFLQKDLMLLLFDERVQTLGEWVQRAKFGYANPALDSSLTLWLFKQFAATIYNWLIIAPDCPCNFEDEQIYLWHLWSYNLFGDPALRIARYTAQAEISPALFWQPFGIGGALKFSGHIEADAGKLPKEVQVFLKPAPGSDIPVKGENRSQWQVYQTVNRAYLGQSSAKVLEDGSFRGEIGVPAATKSGKYVLEVIGGEAHGMRVVYLGFPLAELLRSKIVWWSAITLYLLLRLRRRKSIITNA
;
A
#
# COMPACT_ATOMS: atom_id res chain seq x y z
N MET A 1 37.42 -16.61 66.79
CA MET A 1 37.50 -15.37 65.98
C MET A 1 37.26 -15.58 64.47
N GLY A 2 36.68 -16.70 64.01
CA GLY A 2 36.47 -16.97 62.56
C GLY A 2 35.15 -16.50 61.93
N ASN A 3 34.11 -16.19 62.73
CA ASN A 3 32.75 -15.92 62.19
C ASN A 3 32.49 -14.46 61.74
N THR A 4 33.28 -13.48 62.18
CA THR A 4 33.05 -12.06 61.86
C THR A 4 33.52 -11.69 60.45
N THR A 5 34.59 -12.33 59.96
CA THR A 5 35.16 -12.08 58.62
C THR A 5 34.24 -12.60 57.51
N VAL A 6 33.61 -13.76 57.72
CA VAL A 6 32.64 -14.36 56.77
C VAL A 6 31.39 -13.48 56.66
N ALA A 7 30.84 -12.99 57.78
CA ALA A 7 29.69 -12.07 57.77
C ALA A 7 30.00 -10.73 57.09
N ARG A 8 31.21 -10.17 57.28
CA ARG A 8 31.65 -8.92 56.63
C ARG A 8 31.81 -9.10 55.12
N ASN A 9 32.36 -10.23 54.68
CA ASN A 9 32.51 -10.57 53.25
C ASN A 9 31.15 -10.81 52.57
N HIS A 10 30.21 -11.47 53.25
CA HIS A 10 28.83 -11.61 52.74
C HIS A 10 28.11 -10.26 52.61
N ARG A 11 28.27 -9.34 53.59
CA ARG A 11 27.69 -7.99 53.49
C ARG A 11 28.30 -7.19 52.34
N LYS A 12 29.63 -7.24 52.15
CA LYS A 12 30.30 -6.58 51.01
C LYS A 12 29.84 -7.14 49.66
N ARG A 13 29.74 -8.46 49.51
CA ARG A 13 29.24 -9.11 48.28
C ARG A 13 27.77 -8.74 48.00
N ARG A 14 26.90 -8.77 49.02
CA ARG A 14 25.49 -8.34 48.87
C ARG A 14 25.36 -6.86 48.50
N TYR A 15 26.21 -6.00 49.07
CA TYR A 15 26.23 -4.58 48.73
C TYR A 15 26.71 -4.34 47.29
N ALA A 16 27.82 -4.99 46.88
CA ALA A 16 28.33 -4.90 45.51
C ALA A 16 27.32 -5.43 44.49
N PHE A 17 26.69 -6.57 44.75
CA PHE A 17 25.64 -7.14 43.89
C PHE A 17 24.43 -6.21 43.77
N ARG A 18 23.93 -5.66 44.88
CA ARG A 18 22.82 -4.68 44.85
C ARG A 18 23.20 -3.42 44.07
N ARG A 19 24.43 -2.92 44.22
CA ARG A 19 24.90 -1.75 43.47
C ARG A 19 25.01 -2.05 41.97
N ALA A 20 25.54 -3.21 41.59
CA ALA A 20 25.60 -3.66 40.19
C ALA A 20 24.20 -3.81 39.59
N ALA A 21 23.29 -4.52 40.26
CA ALA A 21 21.91 -4.69 39.82
C ALA A 21 21.16 -3.35 39.68
N GLN A 22 21.36 -2.40 40.61
CA GLN A 22 20.79 -1.06 40.54
C GLN A 22 21.35 -0.24 39.38
N SER A 23 22.64 -0.38 39.08
CA SER A 23 23.27 0.26 37.92
C SER A 23 22.76 -0.32 36.61
N THR A 24 22.68 -1.65 36.49
CA THR A 24 22.12 -2.32 35.30
C THR A 24 20.66 -1.94 35.08
N ALA A 25 19.84 -1.97 36.14
CA ALA A 25 18.44 -1.56 36.05
C ALA A 25 18.31 -0.08 35.64
N LEU A 26 19.13 0.81 36.18
CA LEU A 26 19.15 2.21 35.77
C LEU A 26 19.58 2.37 34.30
N ALA A 27 20.60 1.63 33.85
CA ALA A 27 21.05 1.64 32.46
C ALA A 27 19.95 1.16 31.51
N LEU A 28 19.25 0.08 31.85
CA LEU A 28 18.10 -0.42 31.07
C LEU A 28 16.96 0.61 31.02
N ILE A 29 16.65 1.27 32.15
CA ILE A 29 15.63 2.32 32.17
C ILE A 29 16.05 3.52 31.30
N ILE A 30 17.32 3.95 31.37
CA ILE A 30 17.84 5.04 30.55
C ILE A 30 17.79 4.67 29.06
N LEU A 31 18.23 3.47 28.70
CA LEU A 31 18.18 2.96 27.33
C LEU A 31 16.74 2.90 26.82
N THR A 32 15.83 2.32 27.62
CA THR A 32 14.40 2.24 27.29
C THR A 32 13.80 3.64 27.13
N TRP A 33 14.11 4.57 28.02
CA TRP A 33 13.67 5.96 27.93
C TRP A 33 14.24 6.66 26.69
N GLY A 34 15.51 6.43 26.35
CA GLY A 34 16.15 6.94 25.14
C GLY A 34 15.45 6.44 23.88
N VAL A 35 15.18 5.13 23.78
CA VAL A 35 14.46 4.52 22.66
C VAL A 35 13.02 5.05 22.58
N LEU A 36 12.30 5.14 23.70
CA LEU A 36 10.94 5.67 23.71
C LEU A 36 10.90 7.16 23.34
N SER A 37 11.87 7.95 23.79
CA SER A 37 11.99 9.37 23.43
C SER A 37 12.31 9.54 21.96
N LEU A 38 13.22 8.73 21.42
CA LEU A 38 13.50 8.71 19.99
C LEU A 38 12.24 8.29 19.21
N ALA A 39 11.52 7.27 19.66
CA ALA A 39 10.28 6.83 19.01
C ALA A 39 9.18 7.91 19.05
N PHE A 40 9.12 8.69 20.12
CA PHE A 40 8.20 9.82 20.27
C PHE A 40 8.57 10.99 19.35
N LEU A 41 9.86 11.32 19.25
CA LEU A 41 10.38 12.39 18.39
C LEU A 41 10.52 11.96 16.91
N TRP A 42 10.44 10.66 16.63
CA TRP A 42 10.70 10.11 15.31
C TRP A 42 9.86 10.74 14.20
N PRO A 43 8.53 10.94 14.32
CA PRO A 43 7.75 11.56 13.26
C PRO A 43 8.29 12.93 12.83
N TRP A 44 8.78 13.73 13.79
CA TRP A 44 9.41 15.02 13.51
C TRP A 44 10.78 14.85 12.84
N ILE A 45 11.63 13.96 13.36
CA ILE A 45 12.96 13.69 12.81
C ILE A 45 12.86 13.14 11.38
N ALA A 46 11.90 12.23 11.16
CA ALA A 46 11.62 11.64 9.87
C ALA A 46 11.19 12.70 8.86
N GLN A 47 10.31 13.63 9.25
CA GLN A 47 9.88 14.73 8.39
C GLN A 47 11.01 15.69 8.02
N LEU A 48 11.99 15.93 8.90
CA LEU A 48 13.20 16.71 8.57
C LEU A 48 14.09 16.03 7.52
N ARG A 49 13.86 14.73 7.26
CA ARG A 49 14.56 13.92 6.26
C ARG A 49 13.68 13.59 5.06
N ASP A 50 12.54 14.27 4.88
CA ASP A 50 11.68 14.07 3.73
C ASP A 50 12.39 14.54 2.46
N THR A 51 12.65 13.60 1.55
CA THR A 51 13.29 13.85 0.26
C THR A 51 12.28 14.17 -0.83
N THR A 52 10.99 14.28 -0.50
CA THR A 52 9.95 14.68 -1.45
C THR A 52 10.23 16.10 -1.95
N PRO A 53 10.36 16.32 -3.27
CA PRO A 53 10.54 17.66 -3.80
C PRO A 53 9.35 18.56 -3.43
N PRO A 54 9.59 19.84 -3.11
CA PRO A 54 8.49 20.78 -2.92
C PRO A 54 7.75 21.00 -4.25
N LEU A 55 6.47 21.34 -4.15
CA LEU A 55 5.66 21.78 -5.30
C LEU A 55 6.37 22.93 -6.03
N ARG A 56 6.61 22.76 -7.32
CA ARG A 56 7.19 23.78 -8.20
C ARG A 56 6.35 23.86 -9.47
N LEU A 57 5.61 24.95 -9.61
CA LEU A 57 4.82 25.17 -10.82
C LEU A 57 5.74 25.54 -11.99
N PRO A 58 5.44 25.09 -13.22
CA PRO A 58 6.18 25.51 -14.40
C PRO A 58 5.98 27.02 -14.65
N PRO A 59 6.96 27.71 -15.28
CA PRO A 59 6.79 29.08 -15.75
C PRO A 59 5.69 29.15 -16.82
N ALA A 60 5.23 30.35 -17.18
CA ALA A 60 4.13 30.51 -18.16
C ALA A 60 4.40 29.85 -19.54
N ALA A 61 5.67 29.74 -19.94
CA ALA A 61 6.10 29.08 -21.18
C ALA A 61 6.61 27.64 -20.97
N GLY A 62 6.55 27.13 -19.74
CA GLY A 62 7.00 25.79 -19.37
C GLY A 62 5.90 24.75 -19.52
N TYR A 63 6.22 23.53 -19.10
CA TYR A 63 5.31 22.39 -19.11
C TYR A 63 5.47 21.58 -17.83
N ASN A 64 4.38 21.03 -17.31
CA ASN A 64 4.40 20.04 -16.22
C ASN A 64 3.79 18.70 -16.62
N TYR A 65 3.44 18.55 -17.91
CA TYR A 65 2.94 17.31 -18.48
C TYR A 65 3.48 17.17 -19.91
N LEU A 66 4.17 16.07 -20.21
CA LEU A 66 4.63 15.70 -21.53
C LEU A 66 3.93 14.42 -22.01
N ILE A 67 3.34 14.45 -23.20
CA ILE A 67 2.83 13.27 -23.89
C ILE A 67 3.82 12.92 -25.00
N ILE A 68 4.29 11.68 -25.02
CA ILE A 68 5.16 11.13 -26.08
C ILE A 68 4.38 10.04 -26.79
N ALA A 69 4.29 10.12 -28.12
CA ALA A 69 3.53 9.18 -28.90
C ALA A 69 4.13 9.00 -30.30
N PRO A 70 3.92 7.85 -30.96
CA PRO A 70 4.15 7.73 -32.40
C PRO A 70 3.16 8.62 -33.16
N LYS A 71 3.50 9.01 -34.40
CA LYS A 71 2.60 9.82 -35.24
C LYS A 71 1.23 9.20 -35.47
N ASN A 72 1.13 7.87 -35.44
CA ASN A 72 -0.14 7.16 -35.62
C ASN A 72 -1.09 7.34 -34.44
N PHE A 73 -0.62 7.80 -33.28
CA PHE A 73 -1.45 8.11 -32.11
C PHE A 73 -1.69 9.63 -31.98
N ARG A 74 -1.59 10.38 -33.08
CA ARG A 74 -1.70 11.84 -33.07
C ARG A 74 -3.03 12.33 -32.56
N GLU A 75 -4.14 11.72 -32.97
CA GLU A 75 -5.47 12.21 -32.62
C GLU A 75 -5.74 12.00 -31.13
N SER A 76 -5.47 10.78 -30.64
CA SER A 76 -5.59 10.44 -29.22
C SER A 76 -4.67 11.27 -28.32
N ALA A 77 -3.42 11.52 -28.74
CA ALA A 77 -2.47 12.35 -27.99
C ALA A 77 -2.94 13.82 -27.88
N LEU A 78 -3.46 14.39 -28.97
CA LEU A 78 -3.95 15.77 -29.00
C LEU A 78 -5.25 15.93 -28.20
N GLU A 79 -6.21 15.02 -28.35
CA GLU A 79 -7.44 15.04 -27.54
C GLU A 79 -7.10 14.94 -26.05
N TRP A 80 -6.15 14.07 -25.68
CA TRP A 80 -5.74 13.94 -24.29
C TRP A 80 -5.07 15.20 -23.75
N ALA A 81 -4.22 15.83 -24.56
CA ALA A 81 -3.58 17.08 -24.20
C ALA A 81 -4.60 18.17 -23.90
N ASP A 82 -5.66 18.27 -24.70
CA ASP A 82 -6.73 19.24 -24.49
C ASP A 82 -7.51 18.98 -23.19
N TYR A 83 -7.84 17.71 -22.91
CA TYR A 83 -8.46 17.35 -21.64
C TYR A 83 -7.57 17.69 -20.44
N ARG A 84 -6.27 17.40 -20.50
CA ARG A 84 -5.33 17.71 -19.41
C ARG A 84 -5.10 19.21 -19.27
N ARG A 85 -5.09 19.99 -20.35
CA ARG A 85 -5.09 21.47 -20.29
C ARG A 85 -6.31 22.00 -19.57
N GLN A 86 -7.50 21.50 -19.91
CA GLN A 86 -8.75 21.85 -19.22
C GLN A 86 -8.73 21.45 -17.73
N SER A 87 -7.97 20.40 -17.39
CA SER A 87 -7.77 19.93 -16.02
C SER A 87 -6.70 20.72 -15.23
N GLY A 88 -6.07 21.72 -15.85
CA GLY A 88 -5.11 22.64 -15.21
C GLY A 88 -3.64 22.35 -15.47
N TYR A 89 -3.29 21.47 -16.41
CA TYR A 89 -1.90 21.16 -16.76
C TYR A 89 -1.37 22.00 -17.92
N GLN A 90 -0.07 22.30 -17.92
CA GLN A 90 0.64 22.84 -19.07
C GLN A 90 1.24 21.68 -19.86
N VAL A 91 0.57 21.32 -20.96
CA VAL A 91 0.82 20.08 -21.70
C VAL A 91 1.59 20.30 -23.01
N LYS A 92 2.70 19.57 -23.17
CA LYS A 92 3.44 19.41 -24.43
C LYS A 92 3.13 18.05 -25.04
N VAL A 93 2.94 18.00 -26.35
CA VAL A 93 2.82 16.75 -27.12
C VAL A 93 4.04 16.63 -28.03
N ALA A 94 4.69 15.47 -28.00
CA ALA A 94 5.80 15.12 -28.87
C ALA A 94 5.45 13.87 -29.69
N LEU A 95 5.21 14.09 -30.99
CA LEU A 95 4.95 13.03 -31.94
C LEU A 95 6.26 12.62 -32.59
N LEU A 96 6.62 11.34 -32.47
CA LEU A 96 7.90 10.83 -32.94
C LEU A 96 7.73 10.07 -34.27
N ASP A 97 8.62 10.38 -35.21
CA ASP A 97 8.86 9.57 -36.40
C ASP A 97 9.64 8.28 -36.07
N GLU A 98 9.62 7.31 -36.98
CA GLU A 98 10.34 6.05 -36.81
C GLU A 98 11.81 6.23 -36.39
N GLN A 99 12.55 7.13 -37.05
CA GLN A 99 13.97 7.37 -36.73
C GLN A 99 14.20 8.11 -35.40
N GLN A 100 13.12 8.63 -34.78
CA GLN A 100 13.16 9.35 -33.51
C GLN A 100 12.80 8.46 -32.31
N ARG A 101 12.34 7.23 -32.55
CA ARG A 101 11.86 6.29 -31.51
C ARG A 101 13.00 5.43 -30.98
N THR A 102 14.08 6.08 -30.54
CA THR A 102 15.20 5.43 -29.83
C THR A 102 15.19 5.79 -28.36
N THR A 103 15.70 4.91 -27.49
CA THR A 103 15.79 5.16 -26.05
C THR A 103 16.54 6.46 -25.74
N ALA A 104 17.63 6.75 -26.46
CA ALA A 104 18.42 7.97 -26.27
C ALA A 104 17.64 9.24 -26.62
N GLN A 105 16.89 9.24 -27.72
CA GLN A 105 16.09 10.40 -28.12
C GLN A 105 14.89 10.63 -27.19
N VAL A 106 14.21 9.57 -26.74
CA VAL A 106 13.13 9.66 -25.75
C VAL A 106 13.66 10.22 -24.42
N ALA A 107 14.77 9.69 -23.91
CA ALA A 107 15.42 10.19 -22.69
C ALA A 107 15.80 11.67 -22.81
N LYS A 108 16.45 12.04 -23.92
CA LYS A 108 16.85 13.42 -24.21
C LYS A 108 15.64 14.36 -24.23
N LEU A 109 14.59 14.00 -24.96
CA LEU A 109 13.36 14.80 -25.06
C LEU A 109 12.70 15.05 -23.70
N ILE A 110 12.62 14.01 -22.85
CA ILE A 110 12.07 14.10 -21.50
C ILE A 110 12.89 15.08 -20.66
N ARG A 111 14.21 14.88 -20.59
CA ARG A 111 15.11 15.69 -19.76
C ARG A 111 15.16 17.14 -20.25
N GLU A 112 15.30 17.38 -21.55
CA GLU A 112 15.29 18.74 -22.12
C GLU A 112 13.98 19.46 -21.82
N THR A 113 12.84 18.77 -21.94
CA THR A 113 11.53 19.36 -21.61
C THR A 113 11.42 19.67 -20.11
N TYR A 114 11.88 18.78 -19.24
CA TYR A 114 11.89 19.00 -17.78
C TYR A 114 12.75 20.20 -17.39
N PHE A 115 14.01 20.26 -17.85
CA PHE A 115 14.94 21.34 -17.51
C PHE A 115 14.55 22.68 -18.13
N SER A 116 14.11 22.71 -19.39
CA SER A 116 13.61 23.95 -20.03
C SER A 116 12.34 24.48 -19.37
N SER A 117 11.59 23.62 -18.68
CA SER A 117 10.42 23.99 -17.87
C SER A 117 10.79 24.42 -16.44
N GLN A 118 12.07 24.65 -16.15
CA GLN A 118 12.59 24.99 -14.82
C GLN A 118 12.35 23.89 -13.76
N SER A 119 12.38 22.63 -14.18
CA SER A 119 12.33 21.47 -13.29
C SER A 119 11.10 21.47 -12.36
N PRO A 120 9.87 21.56 -12.90
CA PRO A 120 8.67 21.64 -12.06
C PRO A 120 8.44 20.31 -11.33
N TYR A 121 7.65 20.36 -10.25
CA TYR A 121 7.22 19.16 -9.54
C TYR A 121 5.77 19.33 -9.08
N PRO A 122 4.86 18.39 -9.40
CA PRO A 122 5.11 17.20 -10.21
C PRO A 122 5.38 17.52 -11.70
N PHE A 123 6.20 16.71 -12.38
CA PHE A 123 6.35 16.70 -13.84
C PHE A 123 5.99 15.33 -14.37
N PHE A 124 4.90 15.25 -15.13
CA PHE A 124 4.32 14.00 -15.62
C PHE A 124 4.77 13.71 -17.05
N VAL A 125 5.03 12.44 -17.36
CA VAL A 125 5.27 11.94 -18.72
C VAL A 125 4.34 10.78 -18.99
N LEU A 126 3.48 10.92 -20.01
CA LEU A 126 2.66 9.84 -20.53
C LEU A 126 3.25 9.34 -21.85
N ILE A 127 3.62 8.07 -21.89
CA ILE A 127 4.06 7.39 -23.11
C ILE A 127 2.88 6.63 -23.72
N LEU A 128 2.55 6.91 -24.97
CA LEU A 128 1.57 6.17 -25.75
C LEU A 128 2.31 5.26 -26.73
N GLY A 129 2.13 3.95 -26.61
CA GLY A 129 2.81 2.95 -27.44
C GLY A 129 3.42 1.81 -26.64
N HIS A 130 3.51 0.65 -27.27
CA HIS A 130 4.11 -0.56 -26.70
C HIS A 130 5.63 -0.55 -26.82
N ALA A 131 6.33 -1.36 -26.01
CA ALA A 131 7.79 -1.46 -26.01
C ALA A 131 8.34 -2.81 -26.49
N HIS A 132 7.46 -3.72 -26.93
CA HIS A 132 7.85 -5.00 -27.53
C HIS A 132 8.52 -4.82 -28.90
N THR A 133 9.69 -5.45 -29.09
CA THR A 133 10.59 -5.19 -30.23
C THR A 133 10.30 -5.99 -31.49
N GLU A 134 9.57 -7.11 -31.39
CA GLU A 134 9.37 -8.06 -32.49
C GLU A 134 7.90 -8.15 -32.95
N ILE A 135 7.05 -7.21 -32.53
CA ILE A 135 5.61 -7.21 -32.79
C ILE A 135 5.27 -6.68 -34.18
N ALA A 136 4.17 -7.21 -34.75
CA ALA A 136 3.58 -6.81 -36.04
C ALA A 136 3.00 -5.37 -36.12
N HIS A 137 3.38 -4.49 -35.18
CA HIS A 137 2.89 -3.11 -35.04
C HIS A 137 4.03 -2.08 -34.86
N PRO A 138 5.06 -2.07 -35.72
CA PRO A 138 6.20 -1.15 -35.58
C PRO A 138 5.78 0.32 -35.59
N GLU A 139 4.61 0.65 -36.13
CA GLU A 139 4.02 1.99 -36.13
C GLU A 139 3.60 2.51 -34.75
N SER A 140 3.38 1.61 -33.78
CA SER A 140 2.95 1.91 -32.42
C SER A 140 4.07 1.78 -31.37
N TYR A 141 5.25 1.33 -31.82
CA TYR A 141 6.42 1.12 -30.97
C TYR A 141 6.97 2.42 -30.37
N ILE A 142 7.21 2.43 -29.07
CA ILE A 142 8.07 3.40 -28.36
C ILE A 142 8.96 2.60 -27.42
N PRO A 143 10.30 2.68 -27.52
CA PRO A 143 11.19 1.86 -26.70
C PRO A 143 10.95 2.14 -25.21
N THR A 144 11.36 1.18 -24.39
CA THR A 144 11.58 1.40 -22.97
C THR A 144 13.05 1.71 -22.70
N TYR A 145 13.37 2.12 -21.48
CA TYR A 145 14.76 2.20 -21.05
C TYR A 145 15.23 0.84 -20.57
N THR A 146 16.48 0.49 -20.86
CA THR A 146 17.08 -0.79 -20.49
C THR A 146 18.35 -0.54 -19.67
N LEU A 147 18.39 -1.04 -18.44
CA LEU A 147 19.59 -1.08 -17.62
C LEU A 147 20.36 -2.37 -17.94
N PRO A 148 21.58 -2.31 -18.49
CA PRO A 148 22.44 -3.47 -18.59
C PRO A 148 22.87 -3.93 -17.19
N ILE A 149 22.89 -5.24 -16.96
CA ILE A 149 23.47 -5.83 -15.76
C ILE A 149 24.72 -6.63 -16.09
N THR A 150 25.59 -6.84 -15.11
CA THR A 150 26.86 -7.54 -15.35
C THR A 150 26.61 -9.04 -15.62
N PRO A 151 27.48 -9.73 -16.37
CA PRO A 151 27.32 -11.16 -16.61
C PRO A 151 27.19 -12.00 -15.33
N GLN A 152 27.92 -11.64 -14.27
CA GLN A 152 27.85 -12.33 -12.98
C GLN A 152 26.48 -12.14 -12.30
N GLU A 153 25.90 -10.96 -12.40
CA GLU A 153 24.55 -10.70 -11.90
C GLU A 153 23.51 -11.42 -12.76
N ALA A 154 23.68 -11.41 -14.09
CA ALA A 154 22.81 -12.09 -15.05
C ALA A 154 22.72 -13.59 -14.80
N ASP A 155 23.83 -14.25 -14.48
CA ASP A 155 23.87 -15.67 -14.09
C ASP A 155 22.99 -15.97 -12.86
N ILE A 156 22.79 -14.99 -11.98
CA ILE A 156 22.00 -15.14 -10.75
C ILE A 156 20.53 -14.81 -10.99
N VAL A 157 20.25 -13.71 -11.68
CA VAL A 157 18.87 -13.21 -11.84
C VAL A 157 18.16 -13.73 -13.10
N GLY A 158 18.92 -14.29 -14.05
CA GLY A 158 18.40 -14.95 -15.24
C GLY A 158 18.07 -14.02 -16.42
N TYR A 159 18.62 -12.81 -16.46
CA TYR A 159 18.42 -11.87 -17.56
C TYR A 159 19.64 -10.95 -17.71
N ASP A 160 19.89 -10.46 -18.93
CA ASP A 160 21.04 -9.57 -19.20
C ASP A 160 20.72 -8.08 -18.99
N THR A 161 19.42 -7.77 -18.89
CA THR A 161 18.96 -6.40 -18.77
C THR A 161 17.66 -6.26 -17.98
N ILE A 162 17.47 -5.08 -17.37
CA ILE A 162 16.23 -4.68 -16.70
C ILE A 162 15.56 -3.58 -17.53
N ALA A 163 14.41 -3.90 -18.11
CA ALA A 163 13.57 -2.93 -18.80
C ALA A 163 12.72 -2.12 -17.83
N GLY A 164 12.61 -0.82 -18.02
CA GLY A 164 11.70 0.00 -17.24
C GLY A 164 11.75 1.47 -17.58
N ASP A 165 10.57 2.08 -17.73
CA ASP A 165 10.42 3.46 -18.15
C ASP A 165 10.94 4.47 -17.13
N SER A 166 11.04 4.06 -15.86
CA SER A 166 11.66 4.91 -14.82
C SER A 166 13.09 5.31 -15.18
N GLY A 167 13.80 4.51 -15.97
CA GLY A 167 15.12 4.84 -16.47
C GLY A 167 15.23 6.16 -17.21
N TYR A 168 14.16 6.62 -17.83
CA TYR A 168 14.14 7.95 -18.47
C TYR A 168 14.28 9.11 -17.47
N ALA A 169 13.94 8.88 -16.20
CA ALA A 169 14.12 9.84 -15.12
C ALA A 169 15.50 9.78 -14.47
N PHE A 170 16.33 8.78 -14.75
CA PHE A 170 17.70 8.71 -14.23
C PHE A 170 18.61 9.64 -15.04
N ASP A 171 19.38 10.49 -14.36
CA ASP A 171 20.39 11.35 -14.97
C ASP A 171 21.79 10.74 -14.78
N PRO A 172 22.41 10.21 -15.85
CA PRO A 172 23.73 9.59 -15.77
C PRO A 172 24.86 10.58 -15.53
N GLU A 173 24.67 11.88 -15.80
CA GLU A 173 25.71 12.89 -15.60
C GLU A 173 25.88 13.22 -14.11
N THR A 174 24.77 13.24 -13.37
CA THR A 174 24.76 13.53 -11.93
C THR A 174 24.62 12.29 -11.07
N ASN A 175 24.37 11.12 -11.66
CA ASN A 175 24.05 9.87 -10.97
C ASN A 175 22.86 10.04 -10.00
N THR A 176 21.81 10.74 -10.45
CA THR A 176 20.62 11.03 -9.63
C THR A 176 19.32 10.74 -10.35
N TRP A 177 18.30 10.41 -9.58
CA TRP A 177 16.93 10.29 -10.09
C TRP A 177 16.26 11.65 -10.10
N LEU A 178 15.83 12.09 -11.28
CA LEU A 178 15.00 13.28 -11.43
C LEU A 178 13.57 12.95 -10.95
N PRO A 179 12.85 13.92 -10.35
CA PRO A 179 11.49 13.72 -9.86
C PRO A 179 10.46 13.77 -11.00
N ILE A 180 10.67 12.96 -12.03
CA ILE A 180 9.84 12.83 -13.22
C ILE A 180 8.95 11.60 -13.04
N ILE A 181 7.64 11.77 -13.25
CA ILE A 181 6.64 10.75 -12.99
C ILE A 181 6.17 10.17 -14.31
N ILE A 182 6.43 8.89 -14.56
CA ILE A 182 6.22 8.27 -15.87
C ILE A 182 5.14 7.20 -15.79
N GLY A 183 4.21 7.25 -16.73
CA GLY A 183 3.27 6.16 -17.00
C GLY A 183 3.18 5.87 -18.49
N ARG A 184 2.77 4.64 -18.83
CA ARG A 184 2.67 4.16 -20.22
C ARG A 184 1.28 3.60 -20.51
N LEU A 185 0.76 3.84 -21.71
CA LEU A 185 -0.34 3.09 -22.30
C LEU A 185 0.22 2.21 -23.42
N PRO A 186 0.51 0.93 -23.15
CA PRO A 186 1.27 0.05 -24.03
C PRO A 186 0.37 -0.61 -25.08
N PHE A 187 -0.33 0.20 -25.87
CA PHE A 187 -1.31 -0.30 -26.83
C PHE A 187 -0.77 -0.29 -28.26
N PHE A 188 -1.28 -1.23 -29.05
CA PHE A 188 -0.98 -1.40 -30.47
C PHE A 188 -1.86 -0.51 -31.35
N TYR A 189 -3.08 -0.22 -30.90
CA TYR A 189 -4.13 0.43 -31.69
C TYR A 189 -4.54 1.76 -31.08
N GLU A 190 -4.78 2.78 -31.90
CA GLU A 190 -5.18 4.11 -31.43
C GLU A 190 -6.56 4.07 -30.76
N GLU A 191 -7.45 3.21 -31.25
CA GLU A 191 -8.78 3.00 -30.68
C GLU A 191 -8.72 2.51 -29.23
N TRP A 192 -7.71 1.71 -28.89
CA TRP A 192 -7.51 1.24 -27.52
C TRP A 192 -6.99 2.36 -26.62
N VAL A 193 -6.15 3.26 -27.16
CA VAL A 193 -5.73 4.48 -26.46
C VAL A 193 -6.96 5.35 -26.17
N PHE A 194 -7.80 5.63 -27.17
CA PHE A 194 -9.04 6.39 -26.97
C PHE A 194 -9.96 5.78 -25.92
N ALA A 195 -10.23 4.47 -26.03
CA ALA A 195 -11.08 3.77 -25.08
C ALA A 195 -10.55 3.90 -23.64
N LYS A 196 -9.24 3.71 -23.45
CA LYS A 196 -8.61 3.83 -22.14
C LYS A 196 -8.68 5.24 -21.57
N LEU A 197 -8.39 6.24 -22.40
CA LEU A 197 -8.43 7.64 -21.98
C LEU A 197 -9.86 8.10 -21.67
N ALA A 198 -10.86 7.56 -22.37
CA ALA A 198 -12.26 7.75 -22.04
C ALA A 198 -12.61 7.15 -20.66
N ASP A 199 -12.11 5.94 -20.35
CA ASP A 199 -12.27 5.34 -19.02
C ASP A 199 -11.61 6.19 -17.92
N VAL A 200 -10.40 6.71 -18.16
CA VAL A 200 -9.70 7.65 -17.25
C VAL A 200 -10.53 8.92 -17.00
N ARG A 201 -11.04 9.53 -18.08
CA ARG A 201 -11.91 10.71 -17.99
C ARG A 201 -13.18 10.40 -17.22
N GLN A 202 -13.78 9.23 -17.43
CA GLN A 202 -14.97 8.79 -16.70
C GLN A 202 -14.64 8.61 -15.22
N TYR A 203 -13.54 7.95 -14.87
CA TYR A 203 -13.09 7.75 -13.50
C TYR A 203 -12.97 9.08 -12.76
N GLU A 204 -12.24 10.04 -13.33
CA GLU A 204 -11.98 11.34 -12.71
C GLU A 204 -13.24 12.21 -12.55
N LYS A 205 -14.24 12.04 -13.43
CA LYS A 205 -15.52 12.75 -13.35
C LYS A 205 -16.57 12.03 -12.50
N SER A 206 -16.46 10.71 -12.37
CA SER A 206 -17.48 9.90 -11.71
C SER A 206 -17.45 10.10 -10.19
N SER A 207 -18.63 10.28 -9.60
CA SER A 207 -18.84 10.02 -8.19
C SER A 207 -18.89 8.51 -7.99
N LEU A 208 -17.72 7.84 -7.92
CA LEU A 208 -17.67 6.46 -7.45
C LEU A 208 -18.45 6.37 -6.13
N SER A 209 -19.19 5.28 -5.94
CA SER A 209 -19.84 5.06 -4.67
C SER A 209 -18.80 5.08 -3.56
N ALA A 210 -19.19 5.58 -2.40
CA ALA A 210 -18.32 5.62 -1.25
C ALA A 210 -17.69 4.28 -0.88
N LEU A 211 -18.47 3.19 -1.05
CA LEU A 211 -18.01 1.82 -0.82
C LEU A 211 -16.82 1.49 -1.73
N GLN A 212 -16.93 1.80 -3.02
CA GLN A 212 -15.84 1.57 -3.97
C GLN A 212 -14.59 2.38 -3.59
N ARG A 213 -14.73 3.64 -3.17
CA ARG A 213 -13.61 4.50 -2.76
C ARG A 213 -12.90 4.07 -1.46
N ARG A 214 -13.48 3.11 -0.73
CA ARG A 214 -12.94 2.63 0.56
C ARG A 214 -12.63 1.14 0.57
N GLN A 215 -12.97 0.42 -0.50
CA GLN A 215 -12.67 -0.99 -0.65
C GLN A 215 -11.22 -1.19 -1.11
N VAL A 216 -10.49 -2.01 -0.36
CA VAL A 216 -9.14 -2.49 -0.69
C VAL A 216 -9.17 -4.02 -0.72
N GLU A 217 -8.71 -4.58 -1.83
CA GLU A 217 -8.57 -6.01 -2.03
C GLU A 217 -7.08 -6.36 -1.92
N LEU A 218 -6.71 -7.16 -0.92
CA LEU A 218 -5.35 -7.64 -0.74
C LEU A 218 -5.28 -9.14 -1.03
N ILE A 219 -4.49 -9.51 -2.01
CA ILE A 219 -4.36 -10.88 -2.50
C ILE A 219 -2.90 -11.28 -2.33
N ALA A 220 -2.65 -12.35 -1.59
CA ALA A 220 -1.30 -12.86 -1.38
C ALA A 220 -1.18 -14.31 -1.85
N SER A 221 -0.10 -14.64 -2.56
CA SER A 221 0.24 -16.03 -2.84
C SER A 221 0.89 -16.69 -1.63
N ASP A 222 0.96 -18.02 -1.63
CA ASP A 222 1.90 -18.71 -0.76
C ASP A 222 3.34 -18.42 -1.25
N ALA A 223 4.23 -18.13 -0.30
CA ALA A 223 5.66 -17.97 -0.56
C ALA A 223 6.43 -19.30 -0.43
N ASN A 224 5.80 -20.33 0.14
CA ASN A 224 6.40 -21.64 0.39
C ASN A 224 7.67 -21.59 1.25
N TRP A 225 7.75 -20.64 2.19
CA TRP A 225 8.87 -20.48 3.15
C TRP A 225 8.56 -21.05 4.54
N GLY A 226 7.52 -21.88 4.62
CA GLY A 226 7.10 -22.55 5.85
C GLY A 226 6.18 -21.74 6.76
N ASP A 227 5.53 -22.46 7.67
CA ASP A 227 4.43 -21.96 8.50
C ASP A 227 4.81 -20.76 9.38
N ALA A 228 6.03 -20.76 9.94
CA ALA A 228 6.47 -19.70 10.85
C ALA A 228 6.54 -18.35 10.14
N PHE A 229 7.06 -18.33 8.91
CA PHE A 229 7.12 -17.12 8.09
C PHE A 229 5.72 -16.67 7.67
N ALA A 230 4.89 -17.58 7.16
CA ALA A 230 3.54 -17.25 6.72
C ALA A 230 2.68 -16.66 7.86
N LEU A 231 2.74 -17.24 9.06
CA LEU A 231 2.03 -16.73 10.24
C LEU A 231 2.59 -15.38 10.71
N LEU A 232 3.91 -15.18 10.63
CA LEU A 232 4.53 -13.90 10.96
C LEU A 232 4.09 -12.79 10.00
N MET A 233 4.07 -13.06 8.69
CA MET A 233 3.62 -12.09 7.68
C MET A 233 2.14 -11.77 7.85
N GLU A 234 1.29 -12.77 8.10
CA GLU A 234 -0.13 -12.54 8.36
C GLU A 234 -0.35 -11.70 9.64
N ALA A 235 0.40 -11.98 10.71
CA ALA A 235 0.35 -11.18 11.92
C ALA A 235 0.85 -9.74 11.69
N GLY A 236 1.93 -9.58 10.93
CA GLY A 236 2.49 -8.29 10.54
C GLY A 236 1.50 -7.46 9.72
N LEU A 237 0.85 -8.06 8.73
CA LEU A 237 -0.20 -7.43 7.94
C LEU A 237 -1.37 -6.96 8.82
N ARG A 238 -1.86 -7.81 9.72
CA ARG A 238 -2.96 -7.44 10.63
C ARG A 238 -2.58 -6.28 11.54
N GLU A 239 -1.38 -6.30 12.11
CA GLU A 239 -0.91 -5.21 12.96
C GLU A 239 -0.72 -3.92 12.16
N PHE A 240 -0.18 -4.02 10.95
CA PHE A 240 -0.04 -2.87 10.06
C PHE A 240 -1.39 -2.28 9.68
N ALA A 241 -2.35 -3.10 9.25
CA ALA A 241 -3.71 -2.68 8.95
C ALA A 241 -4.35 -1.97 10.15
N ARG A 242 -4.20 -2.53 11.35
CA ARG A 242 -4.70 -1.94 12.59
C ARG A 242 -4.06 -0.60 12.94
N ALA A 243 -2.76 -0.47 12.72
CA ALA A 243 -2.00 0.69 13.13
C ALA A 243 -2.11 1.87 12.14
N TYR A 244 -2.27 1.57 10.85
CA TYR A 244 -2.05 2.56 9.79
C TYR A 244 -3.17 2.73 8.79
N LEU A 245 -4.04 1.73 8.60
CA LEU A 245 -5.19 1.95 7.73
C LEU A 245 -6.18 2.87 8.44
N PRO A 246 -6.75 3.84 7.72
CA PRO A 246 -7.92 4.53 8.20
C PRO A 246 -8.98 3.50 8.62
N PRO A 247 -9.60 3.63 9.81
CA PRO A 247 -10.58 2.66 10.28
C PRO A 247 -11.75 2.47 9.32
N ASP A 248 -11.94 3.43 8.43
CA ASP A 248 -13.04 3.58 7.50
C ASP A 248 -12.77 2.87 6.15
N VAL A 249 -11.62 2.18 6.03
CA VAL A 249 -11.28 1.28 4.91
C VAL A 249 -11.93 -0.09 5.08
N ASN A 250 -12.52 -0.61 4.00
CA ASN A 250 -12.98 -1.99 3.89
C ASN A 250 -11.86 -2.84 3.31
N LEU A 251 -11.16 -3.57 4.17
CA LEU A 251 -10.10 -4.49 3.76
C LEU A 251 -10.66 -5.89 3.56
N HIS A 252 -10.51 -6.42 2.36
CA HIS A 252 -10.78 -7.81 2.03
C HIS A 252 -9.47 -8.51 1.66
N THR A 253 -9.26 -9.73 2.16
CA THR A 253 -7.99 -10.44 2.03
C THR A 253 -8.19 -11.85 1.48
N ILE A 254 -7.37 -12.24 0.50
CA ILE A 254 -7.17 -13.63 0.05
C ILE A 254 -5.72 -14.00 0.33
N TYR A 255 -5.46 -15.17 0.92
CA TYR A 255 -4.10 -15.64 1.14
C TYR A 255 -3.93 -17.11 0.75
N GLY A 256 -3.01 -17.37 -0.19
CA GLY A 256 -2.66 -18.68 -0.73
C GLY A 256 -2.10 -19.68 0.29
N TYR A 257 -1.76 -19.25 1.50
CA TYR A 257 -1.25 -20.13 2.56
C TYR A 257 -2.39 -20.96 3.21
N PRO A 258 -2.35 -22.30 3.18
CA PRO A 258 -3.51 -23.16 3.50
C PRO A 258 -4.02 -23.05 4.94
N ARG A 259 -3.17 -22.65 5.90
CA ARG A 259 -3.56 -22.50 7.32
C ARG A 259 -4.04 -21.09 7.67
N SER A 260 -4.03 -20.16 6.71
CA SER A 260 -4.57 -18.83 6.91
C SER A 260 -6.10 -18.87 7.06
N VAL A 261 -6.65 -17.98 7.89
CA VAL A 261 -8.10 -17.75 7.93
C VAL A 261 -8.62 -17.07 6.65
N TYR A 262 -7.71 -16.49 5.85
CA TYR A 262 -8.00 -15.87 4.56
C TYR A 262 -7.80 -16.83 3.38
N SER A 263 -7.54 -18.11 3.65
CA SER A 263 -7.32 -19.12 2.64
C SER A 263 -8.62 -19.70 2.08
N LEU A 264 -8.54 -20.17 0.84
CA LEU A 264 -9.65 -20.76 0.09
C LEU A 264 -9.35 -22.23 -0.24
N PRO A 265 -10.39 -23.05 -0.46
CA PRO A 265 -10.24 -24.28 -1.23
C PRO A 265 -9.59 -24.01 -2.60
N LEU A 266 -8.65 -24.86 -3.02
CA LEU A 266 -7.80 -24.60 -4.21
C LEU A 266 -8.60 -24.29 -5.47
N GLU A 267 -9.69 -25.02 -5.71
CA GLU A 267 -10.54 -24.89 -6.89
C GLU A 267 -11.31 -23.56 -6.96
N LYS A 268 -11.30 -22.77 -5.88
CA LYS A 268 -11.99 -21.47 -5.80
C LYS A 268 -11.09 -20.28 -6.11
N TYR A 269 -9.76 -20.41 -6.06
CA TYR A 269 -8.86 -19.25 -6.19
C TYR A 269 -9.06 -18.47 -7.50
N PRO A 270 -9.01 -19.07 -8.71
CA PRO A 270 -9.15 -18.30 -9.95
C PRO A 270 -10.43 -17.47 -10.01
N ARG A 271 -11.57 -18.08 -9.67
CA ARG A 271 -12.87 -17.41 -9.70
C ARG A 271 -13.00 -16.34 -8.63
N GLU A 272 -12.52 -16.61 -7.43
CA GLU A 272 -12.61 -15.64 -6.34
C GLU A 272 -11.69 -14.45 -6.59
N VAL A 273 -10.46 -14.68 -7.04
CA VAL A 273 -9.53 -13.61 -7.44
C VAL A 273 -10.14 -12.76 -8.55
N LEU A 274 -10.62 -13.36 -9.64
CA LEU A 274 -11.34 -12.62 -10.70
C LEU A 274 -12.53 -11.83 -10.17
N SER A 275 -13.31 -12.42 -9.25
CA SER A 275 -14.43 -11.73 -8.62
C SER A 275 -13.99 -10.52 -7.79
N ARG A 276 -12.81 -10.56 -7.16
CA ARG A 276 -12.28 -9.43 -6.37
C ARG A 276 -11.68 -8.33 -7.21
N PHE A 277 -11.07 -8.68 -8.33
CA PHE A 277 -10.81 -7.68 -9.36
C PHE A 277 -12.15 -7.02 -9.74
N ASN A 278 -13.17 -7.78 -10.15
CA ASN A 278 -14.48 -7.25 -10.54
C ASN A 278 -15.33 -6.58 -9.44
N ALA A 279 -14.87 -6.53 -8.19
CA ALA A 279 -15.63 -5.92 -7.08
C ALA A 279 -15.72 -4.39 -7.18
N GLY A 280 -14.95 -3.76 -8.08
CA GLY A 280 -14.91 -2.30 -8.23
C GLY A 280 -14.22 -1.61 -7.07
N ALA A 281 -13.23 -2.27 -6.45
CA ALA A 281 -12.44 -1.70 -5.38
C ALA A 281 -11.64 -0.48 -5.84
N LEU A 282 -11.33 0.44 -4.93
CA LEU A 282 -10.39 1.53 -5.21
C LEU A 282 -9.04 0.96 -5.63
N TRP A 283 -8.59 -0.05 -4.88
CA TRP A 283 -7.29 -0.66 -5.04
C TRP A 283 -7.35 -2.18 -4.86
N VAL A 284 -6.80 -2.89 -5.83
CA VAL A 284 -6.48 -4.31 -5.73
C VAL A 284 -4.96 -4.44 -5.67
N SER A 285 -4.47 -5.11 -4.64
CA SER A 285 -3.05 -5.34 -4.42
C SER A 285 -2.76 -6.83 -4.41
N TYR A 286 -1.87 -7.26 -5.28
CA TYR A 286 -1.34 -8.61 -5.29
C TYR A 286 0.09 -8.61 -4.76
N VAL A 287 0.42 -9.54 -3.86
CA VAL A 287 1.77 -9.71 -3.28
C VAL A 287 2.16 -11.19 -3.34
N GLY A 288 3.28 -11.50 -3.98
CA GLY A 288 3.77 -12.87 -4.03
C GLY A 288 4.55 -13.20 -5.28
N HIS A 289 4.50 -14.46 -5.70
CA HIS A 289 5.15 -14.91 -6.93
C HIS A 289 4.34 -14.51 -8.16
N GLY A 290 5.02 -14.26 -9.27
CA GLY A 290 4.38 -13.88 -10.52
C GLY A 290 5.27 -14.22 -11.71
N SER A 291 4.64 -14.24 -12.88
CA SER A 291 5.28 -14.28 -14.17
C SER A 291 4.54 -13.34 -15.12
N ASP A 292 5.04 -13.22 -16.35
CA ASP A 292 4.42 -12.45 -17.43
C ASP A 292 2.94 -12.78 -17.61
N TYR A 293 2.50 -14.00 -17.30
CA TYR A 293 1.17 -14.49 -17.63
C TYR A 293 0.39 -15.11 -16.46
N ALA A 294 0.95 -15.14 -15.23
CA ALA A 294 0.30 -15.81 -14.12
C ALA A 294 0.69 -15.27 -12.73
N LEU A 295 -0.19 -15.51 -11.77
CA LEU A 295 -0.06 -15.23 -10.35
C LEU A 295 -0.26 -16.52 -9.55
N GLY A 296 0.43 -16.64 -8.42
CA GLY A 296 0.37 -17.77 -7.51
C GLY A 296 1.76 -18.34 -7.24
N PRO A 297 1.85 -19.44 -6.47
CA PRO A 297 0.78 -20.39 -6.20
C PRO A 297 -0.07 -20.07 -4.96
N ALA A 298 -1.26 -20.66 -4.90
CA ALA A 298 -1.88 -21.02 -3.64
C ALA A 298 -1.61 -22.49 -3.33
N THR A 299 -1.54 -22.85 -2.06
CA THR A 299 -1.15 -24.19 -1.60
C THR A 299 -2.22 -24.79 -0.69
N SER A 300 -2.35 -26.11 -0.74
CA SER A 300 -3.21 -26.94 0.10
C SER A 300 -2.43 -27.55 1.27
N LEU A 301 -3.12 -28.07 2.29
CA LEU A 301 -2.46 -28.73 3.44
C LEU A 301 -1.64 -29.97 3.05
N ASP A 302 -1.96 -30.62 1.93
CA ASP A 302 -1.22 -31.77 1.39
C ASP A 302 -0.05 -31.36 0.47
N GLY A 303 0.18 -30.05 0.29
CA GLY A 303 1.23 -29.51 -0.56
C GLY A 303 0.85 -29.40 -2.04
N THR A 304 -0.38 -29.74 -2.44
CA THR A 304 -0.84 -29.46 -3.81
C THR A 304 -0.95 -27.95 -4.04
N THR A 305 -0.64 -27.50 -5.25
CA THR A 305 -0.64 -26.07 -5.61
C THR A 305 -1.63 -25.77 -6.73
N ALA A 306 -2.12 -24.53 -6.76
CA ALA A 306 -2.95 -24.01 -7.84
C ALA A 306 -2.53 -22.58 -8.22
N THR A 307 -2.63 -22.27 -9.51
CA THR A 307 -2.53 -20.91 -10.02
C THR A 307 -3.68 -20.07 -9.46
N MET A 308 -3.39 -18.85 -9.02
CA MET A 308 -4.39 -17.94 -8.47
C MET A 308 -5.10 -17.13 -9.55
N LEU A 309 -4.38 -16.76 -10.61
CA LEU A 309 -4.90 -16.07 -11.79
C LEU A 309 -3.91 -16.26 -12.93
N ASP A 310 -4.40 -16.42 -14.16
CA ASP A 310 -3.55 -16.45 -15.36
C ASP A 310 -4.18 -15.67 -16.50
N TYR A 311 -3.39 -15.49 -17.56
CA TYR A 311 -3.78 -14.82 -18.80
C TYR A 311 -5.08 -15.37 -19.37
N GLN A 312 -5.21 -16.70 -19.47
CA GLN A 312 -6.39 -17.32 -20.06
C GLN A 312 -7.65 -17.06 -19.23
N SER A 313 -7.55 -17.10 -17.91
CA SER A 313 -8.65 -16.77 -17.00
C SER A 313 -9.18 -15.35 -17.20
N VAL A 314 -8.28 -14.39 -17.47
CA VAL A 314 -8.64 -13.00 -17.76
C VAL A 314 -9.31 -12.85 -19.13
N VAL A 315 -8.83 -13.59 -20.14
CA VAL A 315 -9.44 -13.61 -21.48
C VAL A 315 -10.83 -14.28 -21.48
N ASP A 316 -10.98 -15.39 -20.78
CA ASP A 316 -12.24 -16.15 -20.71
C ASP A 316 -13.32 -15.42 -19.90
N PHE A 317 -12.90 -14.63 -18.91
CA PHE A 317 -13.78 -13.85 -18.06
C PHE A 317 -13.33 -12.38 -18.00
N PRO A 318 -13.51 -11.62 -19.11
CA PRO A 318 -13.06 -10.24 -19.20
C PRO A 318 -13.60 -9.41 -18.04
N LEU A 319 -12.72 -8.60 -17.46
CA LEU A 319 -13.06 -7.83 -16.28
C LEU A 319 -13.96 -6.65 -16.69
N ALA A 320 -15.17 -6.60 -16.12
CA ALA A 320 -16.12 -5.51 -16.33
C ALA A 320 -15.75 -4.22 -15.56
N MET A 321 -14.60 -4.23 -14.87
CA MET A 321 -14.13 -3.15 -14.01
C MET A 321 -13.88 -1.86 -14.76
N ASN A 322 -14.72 -0.84 -14.64
CA ASN A 322 -14.25 0.52 -14.83
C ASN A 322 -13.96 1.01 -13.40
N ASN A 323 -12.78 1.58 -13.11
CA ASN A 323 -12.46 2.31 -11.86
C ASN A 323 -11.58 1.65 -10.77
N THR A 324 -10.82 0.59 -11.08
CA THR A 324 -9.93 -0.04 -10.08
C THR A 324 -8.46 0.12 -10.43
N ILE A 325 -7.64 0.55 -9.47
CA ILE A 325 -6.19 0.56 -9.60
C ILE A 325 -5.64 -0.79 -9.13
N VAL A 326 -4.72 -1.38 -9.87
CA VAL A 326 -4.14 -2.68 -9.54
C VAL A 326 -2.64 -2.56 -9.33
N THR A 327 -2.10 -3.14 -8.26
CA THR A 327 -0.65 -3.21 -8.03
C THR A 327 -0.20 -4.66 -7.90
N PHE A 328 0.91 -5.01 -8.53
CA PHE A 328 1.55 -6.31 -8.43
C PHE A 328 2.92 -6.16 -7.79
N THR A 329 3.02 -6.54 -6.53
CA THR A 329 4.29 -6.69 -5.84
C THR A 329 4.79 -8.12 -6.06
N ALA A 330 5.21 -8.38 -7.29
CA ALA A 330 5.56 -9.70 -7.81
C ALA A 330 6.50 -9.60 -9.01
N CYS A 331 7.24 -10.67 -9.29
CA CYS A 331 8.18 -10.75 -10.40
C CYS A 331 7.46 -10.72 -11.76
N ALA A 332 8.02 -9.96 -12.71
CA ALA A 332 7.75 -10.04 -14.15
C ALA A 332 6.28 -9.89 -14.63
N VAL A 333 5.33 -9.56 -13.75
CA VAL A 333 3.91 -9.40 -14.13
C VAL A 333 3.68 -8.27 -15.15
N GLY A 334 4.61 -7.33 -15.23
CA GLY A 334 4.61 -6.19 -16.17
C GLY A 334 5.79 -6.21 -17.15
N THR A 335 6.15 -7.38 -17.67
CA THR A 335 7.16 -7.52 -18.74
C THR A 335 6.68 -6.84 -20.03
N LEU A 336 7.07 -5.58 -20.20
CA LEU A 336 6.63 -4.68 -21.28
C LEU A 336 7.49 -4.74 -22.55
N ASP A 337 8.60 -5.46 -22.51
CA ASP A 337 9.58 -5.60 -23.59
C ASP A 337 9.68 -7.05 -24.09
N SER A 338 8.63 -7.85 -23.86
CA SER A 338 8.56 -9.22 -24.36
C SER A 338 8.73 -9.26 -25.88
N SER A 339 9.46 -10.26 -26.39
CA SER A 339 9.54 -10.50 -27.84
C SER A 339 8.27 -11.13 -28.41
N SER A 340 7.32 -11.56 -27.58
CA SER A 340 6.05 -12.10 -28.05
C SER A 340 5.01 -11.01 -28.28
N ASP A 341 4.06 -11.28 -29.19
CA ASP A 341 2.83 -10.48 -29.39
C ASP A 341 1.85 -10.58 -28.21
N ILE A 342 2.15 -11.37 -27.18
CA ILE A 342 1.29 -11.56 -26.01
C ILE A 342 1.62 -10.46 -24.99
N PRO A 343 0.64 -9.61 -24.62
CA PRO A 343 0.86 -8.63 -23.57
C PRO A 343 1.06 -9.32 -22.22
N SER A 344 1.88 -8.74 -21.36
CA SER A 344 1.98 -9.21 -19.98
C SER A 344 0.64 -9.06 -19.25
N LEU A 345 0.46 -9.78 -18.15
CA LEU A 345 -0.77 -9.78 -17.38
C LEU A 345 -1.12 -8.36 -16.89
N ALA A 346 -0.14 -7.56 -16.48
CA ALA A 346 -0.37 -6.17 -16.10
C ALA A 346 -0.85 -5.32 -17.28
N GLU A 347 -0.35 -5.54 -18.49
CA GLU A 347 -0.79 -4.83 -19.69
C GLU A 347 -2.20 -5.27 -20.11
N LEU A 348 -2.44 -6.59 -20.17
CA LEU A 348 -3.72 -7.20 -20.52
C LEU A 348 -4.87 -6.62 -19.68
N LEU A 349 -4.66 -6.46 -18.36
CA LEU A 349 -5.66 -5.92 -17.44
C LEU A 349 -6.03 -4.46 -17.70
N THR A 350 -5.18 -3.71 -18.39
CA THR A 350 -5.45 -2.33 -18.80
C THR A 350 -6.02 -2.20 -20.21
N MET A 351 -5.89 -3.25 -21.03
CA MET A 351 -6.34 -3.30 -22.42
C MET A 351 -7.85 -3.56 -22.51
N PRO A 352 -8.57 -2.93 -23.46
CA PRO A 352 -10.01 -3.12 -23.62
C PRO A 352 -10.49 -4.58 -23.74
N ILE A 353 -9.62 -5.48 -24.21
CA ILE A 353 -9.90 -6.91 -24.42
C ILE A 353 -9.69 -7.79 -23.18
N GLY A 354 -8.80 -7.40 -22.26
CA GLY A 354 -8.44 -8.21 -21.09
C GLY A 354 -9.01 -7.66 -19.79
N GLY A 355 -9.17 -6.34 -19.70
CA GLY A 355 -9.82 -5.72 -18.56
C GLY A 355 -9.82 -4.22 -18.64
N LYS A 356 -10.62 -3.60 -17.78
CA LYS A 356 -10.76 -2.14 -17.74
C LYS A 356 -10.16 -1.53 -16.46
N ALA A 357 -9.22 -2.24 -15.80
CA ALA A 357 -8.49 -1.73 -14.64
C ALA A 357 -7.91 -0.36 -14.99
N ILE A 358 -8.20 0.69 -14.22
CA ILE A 358 -7.90 2.08 -14.64
C ILE A 358 -6.40 2.30 -14.86
N ALA A 359 -5.59 1.58 -14.10
CA ALA A 359 -4.16 1.47 -14.25
C ALA A 359 -3.64 0.21 -13.54
N THR A 360 -2.48 -0.27 -13.96
CA THR A 360 -1.73 -1.31 -13.26
C THR A 360 -0.32 -0.80 -12.91
N PHE A 361 0.27 -1.31 -11.83
CA PHE A 361 1.65 -1.04 -11.43
C PHE A 361 2.35 -2.35 -11.13
N ALA A 362 3.37 -2.70 -11.90
CA ALA A 362 3.98 -4.04 -11.86
C ALA A 362 5.46 -4.02 -12.24
N ALA A 363 6.20 -5.03 -11.82
CA ALA A 363 7.59 -5.20 -12.20
C ALA A 363 7.75 -5.92 -13.54
N SER A 364 8.72 -5.49 -14.34
CA SER A 364 9.11 -6.10 -15.63
C SER A 364 10.08 -7.27 -15.49
N ARG A 365 10.69 -7.45 -14.31
CA ARG A 365 11.72 -8.46 -14.02
C ARG A 365 11.55 -9.02 -12.62
N ILE A 366 12.50 -9.85 -12.18
CA ILE A 366 12.53 -10.37 -10.81
C ILE A 366 12.57 -9.21 -9.81
N THR A 367 11.92 -9.42 -8.68
CA THR A 367 11.91 -8.47 -7.57
C THR A 367 12.25 -9.20 -6.29
N PHE A 368 12.72 -8.46 -5.30
CA PHE A 368 13.20 -9.01 -4.04
C PHE A 368 12.22 -8.68 -2.92
N GLU A 369 12.09 -9.59 -1.97
CA GLU A 369 10.96 -9.64 -1.05
C GLU A 369 11.05 -8.56 0.03
N ILE A 370 12.27 -8.19 0.43
CA ILE A 370 12.49 -7.08 1.38
C ILE A 370 12.08 -5.73 0.76
N PRO A 371 12.64 -5.28 -0.39
CA PRO A 371 12.15 -4.07 -1.06
C PRO A 371 10.65 -4.11 -1.33
N ASN A 372 10.12 -5.25 -1.78
CA ASN A 372 8.70 -5.46 -2.02
C ASN A 372 7.84 -5.25 -0.76
N THR A 373 8.31 -5.72 0.40
CA THR A 373 7.62 -5.50 1.68
C THR A 373 7.50 -4.01 2.00
N PHE A 374 8.58 -3.24 1.78
CA PHE A 374 8.55 -1.79 2.01
C PHE A 374 7.75 -1.04 0.95
N LEU A 375 7.82 -1.45 -0.31
CA LEU A 375 6.98 -0.92 -1.38
C LEU A 375 5.50 -1.10 -1.05
N GLN A 376 5.08 -2.31 -0.67
CA GLN A 376 3.69 -2.61 -0.35
C GLN A 376 3.19 -1.80 0.85
N LYS A 377 4.03 -1.69 1.88
CA LYS A 377 3.78 -0.84 3.03
C LYS A 377 3.57 0.62 2.60
N ASP A 378 4.47 1.18 1.81
CA ASP A 378 4.38 2.58 1.37
C ASP A 378 3.20 2.83 0.43
N LEU A 379 2.89 1.90 -0.48
CA LEU A 379 1.68 1.94 -1.29
C LEU A 379 0.45 2.07 -0.39
N MET A 380 0.35 1.27 0.67
CA MET A 380 -0.81 1.31 1.56
C MET A 380 -0.89 2.59 2.40
N LEU A 381 0.24 3.11 2.90
CA LEU A 381 0.27 4.37 3.67
C LEU A 381 -0.14 5.56 2.80
N LEU A 382 0.44 5.65 1.62
CA LEU A 382 0.31 6.82 0.75
C LEU A 382 -1.03 6.87 0.02
N LEU A 383 -1.68 5.72 -0.20
CA LEU A 383 -2.98 5.67 -0.86
C LEU A 383 -4.03 6.53 -0.16
N PHE A 384 -3.97 6.65 1.18
CA PHE A 384 -4.91 7.45 1.97
C PHE A 384 -4.33 8.77 2.48
N ASP A 385 -3.11 9.14 2.06
CA ASP A 385 -2.50 10.43 2.38
C ASP A 385 -3.03 11.51 1.43
N GLU A 386 -3.62 12.56 1.98
CA GLU A 386 -4.16 13.69 1.21
C GLU A 386 -3.06 14.50 0.49
N ARG A 387 -1.78 14.35 0.85
CA ARG A 387 -0.67 15.02 0.16
C ARG A 387 -0.29 14.37 -1.18
N VAL A 388 -0.90 13.24 -1.51
CA VAL A 388 -0.69 12.49 -2.76
C VAL A 388 -1.97 12.60 -3.58
N GLN A 389 -1.96 13.35 -4.67
CA GLN A 389 -3.20 13.65 -5.42
C GLN A 389 -3.36 12.75 -6.65
N THR A 390 -2.24 12.39 -7.27
CA THR A 390 -2.23 11.58 -8.49
C THR A 390 -1.69 10.17 -8.26
N LEU A 391 -2.09 9.24 -9.13
CA LEU A 391 -1.61 7.87 -9.16
C LEU A 391 -0.09 7.80 -9.33
N GLY A 392 0.46 8.60 -10.24
CA GLY A 392 1.89 8.64 -10.49
C GLY A 392 2.68 9.12 -9.27
N GLU A 393 2.23 10.17 -8.59
CA GLU A 393 2.84 10.60 -7.32
C GLU A 393 2.78 9.50 -6.26
N TRP A 394 1.65 8.77 -6.19
CA TRP A 394 1.46 7.68 -5.25
C TRP A 394 2.48 6.57 -5.45
N VAL A 395 2.53 5.98 -6.65
CA VAL A 395 3.42 4.85 -6.91
C VAL A 395 4.88 5.29 -6.93
N GLN A 396 5.20 6.50 -7.39
CA GLN A 396 6.57 7.00 -7.37
C GLN A 396 7.06 7.21 -5.95
N ARG A 397 6.29 7.90 -5.09
CA ARG A 397 6.71 8.09 -3.69
C ARG A 397 6.85 6.75 -2.96
N ALA A 398 5.96 5.80 -3.22
CA ALA A 398 6.08 4.46 -2.64
C ALA A 398 7.36 3.75 -3.12
N LYS A 399 7.62 3.80 -4.43
CA LYS A 399 8.79 3.21 -5.06
C LYS A 399 10.11 3.77 -4.53
N PHE A 400 10.18 5.08 -4.29
CA PHE A 400 11.35 5.74 -3.71
C PHE A 400 11.38 5.71 -2.17
N GLY A 401 10.35 5.16 -1.53
CA GLY A 401 10.19 5.19 -0.08
C GLY A 401 11.19 4.35 0.70
N TYR A 402 11.78 3.34 0.07
CA TYR A 402 12.88 2.60 0.68
C TYR A 402 14.09 3.50 0.99
N ALA A 403 14.37 4.54 0.19
CA ALA A 403 15.42 5.51 0.51
C ALA A 403 14.93 6.69 1.37
N ASN A 404 13.61 6.87 1.55
CA ASN A 404 13.04 8.02 2.25
C ASN A 404 12.59 7.66 3.68
N PRO A 405 13.35 8.02 4.74
CA PRO A 405 12.97 7.73 6.12
C PRO A 405 11.72 8.48 6.59
N ALA A 406 11.28 9.55 5.89
CA ALA A 406 10.04 10.27 6.21
C ALA A 406 8.77 9.42 6.05
N LEU A 407 8.84 8.37 5.22
CA LEU A 407 7.74 7.43 5.01
C LEU A 407 7.68 6.33 6.07
N ASP A 408 8.70 6.24 6.93
CA ASP A 408 8.68 5.36 8.09
C ASP A 408 8.10 6.11 9.28
N SER A 409 6.78 6.15 9.39
CA SER A 409 6.05 6.91 10.44
C SER A 409 6.34 6.47 11.88
N SER A 410 7.03 5.34 12.08
CA SER A 410 7.48 4.89 13.39
C SER A 410 8.94 4.45 13.41
N LEU A 411 9.62 4.74 14.53
CA LEU A 411 11.00 4.28 14.75
C LEU A 411 11.12 2.76 14.63
N THR A 412 10.11 2.01 15.08
CA THR A 412 10.12 0.54 15.03
C THR A 412 10.18 0.03 13.60
N LEU A 413 9.41 0.64 12.71
CA LEU A 413 9.40 0.30 11.29
C LEU A 413 10.73 0.65 10.62
N TRP A 414 11.28 1.82 10.93
CA TRP A 414 12.60 2.21 10.46
C TRP A 414 13.70 1.25 10.96
N LEU A 415 13.70 0.90 12.25
CA LEU A 415 14.64 -0.08 12.81
C LEU A 415 14.47 -1.46 12.15
N PHE A 416 13.24 -1.92 11.97
CA PHE A 416 12.96 -3.18 11.29
C PHE A 416 13.60 -3.21 9.91
N LYS A 417 13.49 -2.12 9.13
CA LYS A 417 14.16 -1.95 7.84
C LYS A 417 15.67 -2.08 7.91
N GLN A 418 16.32 -1.45 8.90
CA GLN A 418 17.78 -1.54 9.07
C GLN A 418 18.26 -2.96 9.39
N PHE A 419 17.41 -3.79 9.99
CA PHE A 419 17.75 -5.16 10.38
C PHE A 419 17.04 -6.22 9.53
N ALA A 420 16.21 -5.83 8.55
CA ALA A 420 15.35 -6.74 7.80
C ALA A 420 16.19 -7.76 7.04
N ALA A 421 17.26 -7.30 6.35
CA ALA A 421 18.19 -8.19 5.65
C ALA A 421 18.86 -9.19 6.61
N THR A 422 19.31 -8.73 7.78
CA THR A 422 19.91 -9.62 8.79
C THR A 422 18.92 -10.65 9.33
N ILE A 423 17.68 -10.23 9.64
CA ILE A 423 16.62 -11.12 10.13
C ILE A 423 16.23 -12.11 9.04
N TYR A 424 16.11 -11.65 7.81
CA TYR A 424 15.80 -12.48 6.64
C TYR A 424 16.87 -13.55 6.40
N ASN A 425 18.14 -13.15 6.39
CA ASN A 425 19.28 -14.06 6.25
C ASN A 425 19.32 -15.09 7.39
N TRP A 426 18.90 -14.70 8.60
CA TRP A 426 18.81 -15.61 9.74
C TRP A 426 17.62 -16.59 9.66
N LEU A 427 16.48 -16.16 9.10
CA LEU A 427 15.24 -16.94 9.08
C LEU A 427 15.09 -17.84 7.86
N ILE A 428 15.57 -17.41 6.69
CA ILE A 428 15.14 -17.97 5.39
C ILE A 428 16.31 -18.52 4.57
N ILE A 429 17.46 -17.84 4.58
CA ILE A 429 18.58 -18.24 3.72
C ILE A 429 19.32 -19.43 4.34
N ALA A 430 19.30 -20.56 3.64
CA ALA A 430 20.28 -21.62 3.86
C ALA A 430 21.69 -21.03 3.67
N PRO A 431 22.67 -21.33 4.54
CA PRO A 431 24.00 -20.70 4.56
C PRO A 431 24.80 -20.75 3.23
N ASP A 432 24.30 -21.45 2.22
CA ASP A 432 24.93 -21.72 0.94
C ASP A 432 24.35 -20.92 -0.25
N CYS A 433 23.46 -19.94 -0.05
CA CYS A 433 23.03 -19.06 -1.14
C CYS A 433 24.15 -18.03 -1.45
N PRO A 434 24.83 -18.09 -2.62
CA PRO A 434 26.01 -17.28 -2.92
C PRO A 434 25.70 -15.81 -3.27
N CYS A 435 24.45 -15.37 -3.10
CA CYS A 435 23.97 -14.07 -3.55
C CYS A 435 24.25 -12.96 -2.50
N ASN A 436 25.51 -12.59 -2.32
CA ASN A 436 25.88 -11.39 -1.56
C ASN A 436 25.72 -10.14 -2.43
N PHE A 437 24.48 -9.77 -2.74
CA PHE A 437 24.22 -8.45 -3.32
C PHE A 437 24.23 -7.38 -2.24
N GLU A 438 24.77 -6.21 -2.57
CA GLU A 438 24.61 -5.03 -1.72
C GLU A 438 23.13 -4.59 -1.75
N ASP A 439 22.57 -4.22 -0.59
CA ASP A 439 21.18 -3.78 -0.47
C ASP A 439 20.84 -2.63 -1.43
N GLU A 440 21.82 -1.76 -1.70
CA GLU A 440 21.70 -0.64 -2.64
C GLU A 440 21.49 -1.11 -4.08
N GLN A 441 22.17 -2.18 -4.50
CA GLN A 441 22.06 -2.74 -5.85
C GLN A 441 20.69 -3.42 -6.05
N ILE A 442 20.23 -4.20 -5.07
CA ILE A 442 18.90 -4.80 -5.07
C ILE A 442 17.82 -3.72 -5.16
N TYR A 443 17.98 -2.65 -4.38
CA TYR A 443 17.05 -1.54 -4.40
C TYR A 443 17.08 -0.79 -5.73
N LEU A 444 18.27 -0.61 -6.33
CA LEU A 444 18.40 -0.02 -7.65
C LEU A 444 17.59 -0.84 -8.66
N TRP A 445 17.81 -2.15 -8.75
CA TRP A 445 17.04 -3.03 -9.65
C TRP A 445 15.52 -2.93 -9.44
N HIS A 446 15.08 -2.81 -8.21
CA HIS A 446 13.67 -2.56 -7.87
C HIS A 446 13.18 -1.21 -8.43
N LEU A 447 13.98 -0.15 -8.32
CA LEU A 447 13.68 1.15 -8.93
C LEU A 447 13.63 1.11 -10.46
N TRP A 448 14.34 0.21 -11.12
CA TRP A 448 14.24 0.06 -12.57
C TRP A 448 13.02 -0.75 -12.98
N SER A 449 12.75 -1.86 -12.27
CA SER A 449 11.81 -2.88 -12.73
C SER A 449 10.33 -2.47 -12.66
N TYR A 450 9.94 -1.63 -11.70
CA TYR A 450 8.51 -1.30 -11.51
C TYR A 450 8.01 -0.22 -12.47
N ASN A 451 6.95 -0.51 -13.23
CA ASN A 451 6.36 0.36 -14.24
C ASN A 451 4.89 0.65 -13.94
N LEU A 452 4.46 1.87 -14.25
CA LEU A 452 3.07 2.29 -14.19
C LEU A 452 2.46 2.20 -15.59
N PHE A 453 1.46 1.34 -15.75
CA PHE A 453 0.65 1.23 -16.95
C PHE A 453 -0.66 2.01 -16.74
N GLY A 454 -0.70 3.25 -17.21
CA GLY A 454 -1.78 4.19 -16.98
C GLY A 454 -1.33 5.64 -17.09
N ASP A 455 -2.29 6.57 -16.96
CA ASP A 455 -1.96 8.00 -16.89
C ASP A 455 -1.34 8.33 -15.52
N PRO A 456 -0.09 8.83 -15.46
CA PRO A 456 0.54 9.17 -14.19
C PRO A 456 -0.12 10.36 -13.48
N ALA A 457 -0.87 11.22 -14.19
CA ALA A 457 -1.62 12.32 -13.58
C ALA A 457 -3.07 11.94 -13.21
N LEU A 458 -3.46 10.66 -13.34
CA LEU A 458 -4.76 10.17 -12.89
C LEU A 458 -5.03 10.63 -11.45
N ARG A 459 -6.08 11.42 -11.23
CA ARG A 459 -6.45 11.84 -9.87
C ARG A 459 -7.08 10.68 -9.11
N ILE A 460 -6.49 10.28 -7.99
CA ILE A 460 -7.02 9.19 -7.16
C ILE A 460 -8.40 9.60 -6.63
N ALA A 461 -9.42 8.78 -6.87
CA ALA A 461 -10.76 9.07 -6.38
C ALA A 461 -10.82 9.04 -4.84
N ARG A 462 -11.09 10.19 -4.22
CA ARG A 462 -11.11 10.35 -2.75
C ARG A 462 -12.52 10.21 -2.19
N TYR A 463 -12.69 9.46 -1.11
CA TYR A 463 -13.98 9.39 -0.44
C TYR A 463 -14.40 10.75 0.12
N THR A 464 -15.66 11.12 -0.11
CA THR A 464 -16.32 12.25 0.55
C THR A 464 -17.54 11.68 1.26
N ALA A 465 -17.60 11.85 2.59
CA ALA A 465 -18.77 11.40 3.35
C ALA A 465 -19.99 12.23 2.95
N GLN A 466 -21.10 11.55 2.70
CA GLN A 466 -22.41 12.16 2.39
C GLN A 466 -23.40 11.97 3.56
N ALA A 467 -23.06 11.08 4.49
CA ALA A 467 -23.79 10.87 5.72
C ALA A 467 -22.86 11.02 6.93
N GLU A 468 -23.37 11.65 7.97
CA GLU A 468 -22.78 11.65 9.29
C GLU A 468 -23.50 10.64 10.16
N ILE A 469 -22.75 9.91 10.98
CA ILE A 469 -23.30 9.00 11.97
C ILE A 469 -22.51 9.14 13.27
N SER A 470 -23.20 9.16 14.38
CA SER A 470 -22.61 9.27 15.72
C SER A 470 -23.28 8.30 16.67
N PRO A 471 -22.49 7.60 17.52
CA PRO A 471 -23.08 6.85 18.61
C PRO A 471 -23.67 7.82 19.65
N ALA A 472 -24.69 7.39 20.38
CA ALA A 472 -25.28 8.22 21.45
C ALA A 472 -24.28 8.55 22.58
N LEU A 473 -23.28 7.69 22.77
CA LEU A 473 -22.14 7.91 23.65
C LEU A 473 -20.85 7.54 22.91
N PHE A 474 -19.77 8.32 23.09
CA PHE A 474 -18.50 8.06 22.42
C PHE A 474 -17.85 6.72 22.84
N TRP A 475 -18.26 6.16 23.99
CA TRP A 475 -17.88 4.85 24.49
C TRP A 475 -19.12 4.15 25.06
N GLN A 476 -19.22 2.83 24.89
CA GLN A 476 -20.24 2.02 25.53
C GLN A 476 -19.64 1.04 26.55
N PRO A 477 -19.97 1.15 27.85
CA PRO A 477 -19.55 0.16 28.85
C PRO A 477 -20.14 -1.21 28.54
N PHE A 478 -19.36 -2.28 28.72
CA PHE A 478 -19.87 -3.64 28.62
C PHE A 478 -20.90 -3.93 29.71
N GLY A 479 -22.04 -4.47 29.31
CA GLY A 479 -23.06 -4.97 30.21
C GLY A 479 -24.22 -5.60 29.45
N ILE A 480 -24.08 -6.89 29.13
CA ILE A 480 -25.14 -7.88 28.85
C ILE A 480 -26.20 -7.44 27.81
N GLY A 481 -26.00 -7.84 26.55
CA GLY A 481 -27.00 -7.66 25.47
C GLY A 481 -27.14 -6.22 24.96
N GLY A 482 -26.15 -5.37 25.21
CA GLY A 482 -26.19 -3.93 24.93
C GLY A 482 -26.40 -3.63 23.44
N ALA A 483 -27.45 -2.86 23.14
CA ALA A 483 -27.60 -2.24 21.85
C ALA A 483 -26.80 -0.93 21.80
N LEU A 484 -26.07 -0.72 20.70
CA LEU A 484 -25.42 0.54 20.41
C LEU A 484 -26.45 1.48 19.77
N LYS A 485 -26.87 2.51 20.52
CA LYS A 485 -27.74 3.55 19.99
C LYS A 485 -26.95 4.51 19.12
N PHE A 486 -27.54 4.94 18.02
CA PHE A 486 -26.94 5.87 17.08
C PHE A 486 -27.95 6.90 16.56
N SER A 487 -27.40 8.01 16.08
CA SER A 487 -28.11 9.03 15.30
C SER A 487 -27.21 9.52 14.19
N GLY A 488 -27.80 10.02 13.12
CA GLY A 488 -27.04 10.58 12.01
C GLY A 488 -27.90 11.49 11.13
N HIS A 489 -27.26 12.01 10.10
CA HIS A 489 -27.86 12.92 9.13
C HIS A 489 -27.25 12.68 7.75
N ILE A 490 -28.07 12.76 6.70
CA ILE A 490 -27.62 12.70 5.31
C ILE A 490 -27.73 14.09 4.71
N GLU A 491 -26.64 14.58 4.15
CA GLU A 491 -26.64 15.82 3.38
C GLU A 491 -27.00 15.50 1.92
N ALA A 492 -28.28 15.67 1.56
CA ALA A 492 -28.75 15.53 0.19
C ALA A 492 -29.98 16.41 -0.05
N ASP A 493 -30.26 16.71 -1.33
CA ASP A 493 -31.50 17.39 -1.73
C ASP A 493 -32.72 16.59 -1.24
N ALA A 494 -33.80 17.27 -0.82
CA ALA A 494 -35.00 16.63 -0.23
C ALA A 494 -35.65 15.54 -1.12
N GLY A 495 -35.39 15.55 -2.44
CA GLY A 495 -35.85 14.51 -3.38
C GLY A 495 -34.88 13.34 -3.60
N LYS A 496 -33.66 13.42 -3.06
CA LYS A 496 -32.59 12.40 -3.20
C LYS A 496 -32.33 11.63 -1.91
N LEU A 497 -32.97 12.01 -0.80
CA LEU A 497 -32.85 11.29 0.46
C LEU A 497 -33.38 9.86 0.33
N PRO A 498 -32.61 8.84 0.75
CA PRO A 498 -33.12 7.48 0.80
C PRO A 498 -34.21 7.39 1.88
N LYS A 499 -35.24 6.55 1.69
CA LYS A 499 -36.30 6.37 2.70
C LYS A 499 -35.80 5.66 3.98
N GLU A 500 -34.74 4.88 3.82
CA GLU A 500 -34.16 4.05 4.86
C GLU A 500 -32.66 3.91 4.63
N VAL A 501 -31.90 3.81 5.72
CA VAL A 501 -30.48 3.49 5.71
C VAL A 501 -30.24 2.14 6.38
N GLN A 502 -29.23 1.43 5.89
CA GLN A 502 -28.64 0.28 6.55
C GLN A 502 -27.45 0.74 7.38
N VAL A 503 -27.41 0.33 8.64
CA VAL A 503 -26.32 0.64 9.56
C VAL A 503 -25.64 -0.65 9.96
N PHE A 504 -24.32 -0.69 9.81
CA PHE A 504 -23.47 -1.84 10.10
C PHE A 504 -22.50 -1.49 11.22
N LEU A 505 -22.24 -2.46 12.08
CA LEU A 505 -21.17 -2.39 13.07
C LEU A 505 -20.11 -3.40 12.66
N LYS A 506 -18.92 -2.93 12.29
CA LYS A 506 -17.81 -3.76 11.82
C LYS A 506 -16.56 -3.58 12.69
N PRO A 507 -15.69 -4.60 12.80
CA PRO A 507 -14.36 -4.42 13.37
C PRO A 507 -13.55 -3.44 12.52
N ALA A 508 -12.69 -2.65 13.16
CA ALA A 508 -11.70 -1.87 12.42
C ALA A 508 -10.72 -2.81 11.68
N PRO A 509 -10.12 -2.38 10.55
CA PRO A 509 -9.11 -3.17 9.83
C PRO A 509 -8.04 -3.76 10.75
N GLY A 510 -7.68 -5.03 10.53
CA GLY A 510 -6.68 -5.74 11.33
C GLY A 510 -7.11 -6.13 12.76
N SER A 511 -8.37 -5.90 13.14
CA SER A 511 -8.87 -6.39 14.43
C SER A 511 -9.09 -7.91 14.43
N ASP A 512 -9.01 -8.53 15.61
CA ASP A 512 -9.30 -9.95 15.75
C ASP A 512 -10.78 -10.23 15.48
N ILE A 513 -11.06 -11.04 14.47
CA ILE A 513 -12.41 -11.53 14.19
C ILE A 513 -12.59 -12.88 14.91
N PRO A 514 -13.60 -13.05 15.77
CA PRO A 514 -13.83 -14.31 16.45
C PRO A 514 -14.35 -15.36 15.46
N VAL A 515 -13.47 -16.23 14.95
CA VAL A 515 -13.83 -17.33 14.05
C VAL A 515 -14.03 -18.66 14.81
N LYS A 516 -14.43 -18.62 16.10
CA LYS A 516 -14.53 -19.85 16.90
C LYS A 516 -15.75 -20.69 16.52
N GLY A 517 -15.51 -21.90 16.05
CA GLY A 517 -16.49 -22.99 15.92
C GLY A 517 -15.85 -24.22 15.28
N GLU A 518 -15.89 -25.37 15.94
CA GLU A 518 -15.15 -26.61 15.57
C GLU A 518 -15.63 -27.30 14.28
N ASN A 519 -16.58 -26.75 13.52
CA ASN A 519 -17.20 -27.43 12.36
C ASN A 519 -17.39 -26.53 11.12
N ARG A 520 -16.61 -25.45 10.97
CA ARG A 520 -16.72 -24.57 9.78
C ARG A 520 -15.78 -25.05 8.67
N SER A 521 -16.29 -25.07 7.43
CA SER A 521 -15.41 -25.28 6.27
C SER A 521 -14.48 -24.10 6.07
N GLN A 522 -13.34 -24.30 5.39
CA GLN A 522 -12.39 -23.24 5.09
C GLN A 522 -13.05 -22.06 4.35
N TRP A 523 -13.96 -22.35 3.42
CA TRP A 523 -14.77 -21.34 2.73
C TRP A 523 -15.67 -20.53 3.68
N GLN A 524 -16.32 -21.17 4.66
CA GLN A 524 -17.14 -20.47 5.65
C GLN A 524 -16.29 -19.59 6.58
N VAL A 525 -15.09 -20.06 6.94
CA VAL A 525 -14.10 -19.28 7.71
C VAL A 525 -13.69 -18.04 6.92
N TYR A 526 -13.25 -18.22 5.68
CA TYR A 526 -12.90 -17.15 4.76
C TYR A 526 -14.01 -16.11 4.61
N GLN A 527 -15.25 -16.56 4.34
CA GLN A 527 -16.39 -15.65 4.19
C GLN A 527 -16.68 -14.90 5.50
N THR A 528 -16.52 -15.55 6.66
CA THR A 528 -16.74 -14.92 7.96
C THR A 528 -15.74 -13.80 8.20
N VAL A 529 -14.44 -14.04 7.96
CA VAL A 529 -13.40 -13.03 8.23
C VAL A 529 -13.47 -11.85 7.27
N ASN A 530 -13.88 -12.08 6.03
CA ASN A 530 -13.92 -11.05 4.99
C ASN A 530 -15.24 -10.25 4.95
N ARG A 531 -16.30 -10.72 5.61
CA ARG A 531 -17.61 -10.03 5.68
C ARG A 531 -17.95 -9.52 7.08
N ALA A 532 -17.04 -9.60 8.05
CA ALA A 532 -17.36 -9.58 9.47
C ALA A 532 -18.15 -8.33 9.92
N TYR A 533 -19.47 -8.37 9.85
CA TYR A 533 -20.38 -7.47 10.55
C TYR A 533 -20.71 -8.11 11.90
N LEU A 534 -20.58 -7.33 12.97
CA LEU A 534 -20.98 -7.73 14.32
C LEU A 534 -22.47 -7.51 14.54
N GLY A 535 -23.03 -6.52 13.85
CA GLY A 535 -24.45 -6.23 13.86
C GLY A 535 -24.86 -5.51 12.58
N GLN A 536 -26.15 -5.53 12.33
CA GLN A 536 -26.80 -4.75 11.29
C GLN A 536 -28.12 -4.22 11.86
N SER A 537 -28.49 -3.01 11.46
CA SER A 537 -29.76 -2.39 11.78
C SER A 537 -30.25 -1.58 10.58
N SER A 538 -31.54 -1.24 10.59
CA SER A 538 -32.15 -0.35 9.60
C SER A 538 -32.77 0.83 10.32
N ALA A 539 -32.67 2.01 9.74
CA ALA A 539 -33.24 3.23 10.30
C ALA A 539 -33.96 4.03 9.21
N LYS A 540 -35.19 4.43 9.50
CA LYS A 540 -35.95 5.34 8.63
C LYS A 540 -35.28 6.72 8.63
N VAL A 541 -35.16 7.30 7.45
CA VAL A 541 -34.66 8.66 7.26
C VAL A 541 -35.88 9.58 7.22
N LEU A 542 -35.83 10.64 8.02
CA LEU A 542 -36.87 11.67 8.07
C LEU A 542 -36.71 12.66 6.91
N GLU A 543 -37.71 13.51 6.70
CA GLU A 543 -37.70 14.51 5.61
C GLU A 543 -36.55 15.52 5.72
N ASP A 544 -36.05 15.75 6.94
CA ASP A 544 -34.88 16.58 7.21
C ASP A 544 -33.55 15.82 7.07
N GLY A 545 -33.55 14.59 6.55
CA GLY A 545 -32.36 13.76 6.38
C GLY A 545 -31.83 13.12 7.67
N SER A 546 -32.43 13.40 8.83
CA SER A 546 -32.01 12.79 10.10
C SER A 546 -32.50 11.35 10.25
N PHE A 547 -31.74 10.54 10.98
CA PHE A 547 -32.12 9.17 11.30
C PHE A 547 -31.58 8.76 12.68
N ARG A 548 -32.21 7.77 13.29
CA ARG A 548 -31.81 7.20 14.58
C ARG A 548 -32.18 5.73 14.67
N GLY A 549 -31.42 4.97 15.44
CA GLY A 549 -31.68 3.56 15.64
C GLY A 549 -30.81 2.94 16.71
N GLU A 550 -30.86 1.62 16.78
CA GLU A 550 -30.03 0.83 17.65
C GLU A 550 -29.53 -0.42 16.92
N ILE A 551 -28.29 -0.83 17.19
CA ILE A 551 -27.68 -2.01 16.61
C ILE A 551 -27.26 -2.97 17.72
N GLY A 552 -27.69 -4.22 17.63
CA GLY A 552 -27.34 -5.25 18.62
C GLY A 552 -25.84 -5.52 18.60
N VAL A 553 -25.19 -5.55 19.77
CA VAL A 553 -23.79 -5.93 19.92
C VAL A 553 -23.71 -7.35 20.49
N PRO A 554 -23.08 -8.31 19.81
CA PRO A 554 -22.93 -9.67 20.34
C PRO A 554 -22.21 -9.67 21.68
N ALA A 555 -22.66 -10.51 22.62
CA ALA A 555 -22.07 -10.58 23.97
C ALA A 555 -20.59 -11.00 23.97
N ALA A 556 -20.14 -11.72 22.92
CA ALA A 556 -18.76 -12.17 22.75
C ALA A 556 -17.82 -11.10 22.14
N THR A 557 -18.32 -9.89 21.88
CA THR A 557 -17.53 -8.79 21.29
C THR A 557 -16.46 -8.32 22.27
N LYS A 558 -15.20 -8.29 21.83
CA LYS A 558 -14.06 -7.86 22.66
C LYS A 558 -14.02 -6.34 22.83
N SER A 559 -13.32 -5.84 23.85
CA SER A 559 -13.00 -4.41 23.95
C SER A 559 -12.16 -3.95 22.76
N GLY A 560 -12.50 -2.83 22.15
CA GLY A 560 -11.69 -2.29 21.06
C GLY A 560 -12.38 -1.22 20.21
N LYS A 561 -11.68 -0.85 19.13
CA LYS A 561 -12.16 0.05 18.08
C LYS A 561 -13.01 -0.72 17.08
N TYR A 562 -14.17 -0.15 16.78
CA TYR A 562 -15.11 -0.63 15.78
C TYR A 562 -15.53 0.54 14.91
N VAL A 563 -16.22 0.24 13.82
CA VAL A 563 -16.70 1.23 12.85
C VAL A 563 -18.19 1.06 12.73
N LEU A 564 -18.90 2.16 12.94
CA LEU A 564 -20.31 2.27 12.64
C LEU A 564 -20.40 2.85 11.23
N GLU A 565 -20.94 2.09 10.29
CA GLU A 565 -21.06 2.43 8.88
C GLU A 565 -22.53 2.58 8.53
N VAL A 566 -22.87 3.59 7.74
CA VAL A 566 -24.23 3.84 7.25
C VAL A 566 -24.22 3.91 5.73
N ILE A 567 -25.21 3.25 5.12
CA ILE A 567 -25.38 3.14 3.68
C ILE A 567 -26.85 3.37 3.34
N GLY A 568 -27.16 4.29 2.42
CA GLY A 568 -28.51 4.50 1.90
C GLY A 568 -28.51 5.22 0.56
N GLY A 569 -28.93 4.55 -0.51
CA GLY A 569 -28.80 5.09 -1.86
C GLY A 569 -27.32 5.33 -2.19
N GLU A 570 -26.97 6.56 -2.58
CA GLU A 570 -25.57 6.99 -2.77
C GLU A 570 -24.91 7.45 -1.45
N ALA A 571 -25.73 7.77 -0.44
CA ALA A 571 -25.26 8.32 0.81
C ALA A 571 -24.51 7.26 1.62
N HIS A 572 -23.34 7.67 2.11
CA HIS A 572 -22.47 6.84 2.90
C HIS A 572 -21.77 7.65 3.97
N GLY A 573 -21.62 7.04 5.14
CA GLY A 573 -21.06 7.67 6.31
C GLY A 573 -20.44 6.64 7.21
N MET A 574 -19.46 7.06 8.00
CA MET A 574 -18.94 6.18 9.03
C MET A 574 -18.26 6.90 10.17
N ARG A 575 -18.20 6.22 11.30
CA ARG A 575 -17.63 6.74 12.54
C ARG A 575 -16.96 5.64 13.32
N VAL A 576 -15.76 5.93 13.82
CA VAL A 576 -15.09 5.07 14.79
C VAL A 576 -15.83 5.14 16.12
N VAL A 577 -16.13 3.97 16.68
CA VAL A 577 -16.76 3.82 18.00
C VAL A 577 -15.91 2.91 18.87
N TYR A 578 -15.92 3.16 20.18
CA TYR A 578 -15.24 2.30 21.13
C TYR A 578 -16.24 1.44 21.89
N LEU A 579 -16.09 0.13 21.80
CA LEU A 579 -16.87 -0.80 22.61
C LEU A 579 -16.01 -1.25 23.78
N GLY A 580 -16.51 -1.04 24.98
CA GLY A 580 -15.81 -1.37 26.21
C GLY A 580 -15.12 -0.24 26.93
N PHE A 581 -14.31 -0.62 27.91
CA PHE A 581 -13.58 0.33 28.75
C PHE A 581 -12.24 0.70 28.07
N PRO A 582 -12.02 1.98 27.72
CA PRO A 582 -10.83 2.42 26.96
C PRO A 582 -9.52 2.37 27.75
N LEU A 583 -9.57 2.08 29.05
CA LEU A 583 -8.38 2.06 29.92
C LEU A 583 -7.32 1.06 29.44
N ALA A 584 -7.72 -0.07 28.86
CA ALA A 584 -6.77 -1.04 28.32
C ALA A 584 -5.92 -0.44 27.18
N GLU A 585 -6.51 0.41 26.35
CA GLU A 585 -5.81 1.07 25.25
C GLU A 585 -5.00 2.28 25.75
N LEU A 586 -5.51 2.99 26.74
CA LEU A 586 -4.76 4.02 27.46
C LEU A 586 -3.49 3.44 28.11
N LEU A 587 -3.58 2.24 28.70
CA LEU A 587 -2.44 1.48 29.23
C LEU A 587 -1.54 0.88 28.16
N ARG A 588 -1.98 0.79 26.89
CA ARG A 588 -1.13 0.42 25.75
C ARG A 588 -0.52 1.64 25.05
N SER A 589 -0.94 2.84 25.40
CA SER A 589 -0.43 4.06 24.79
C SER A 589 1.04 4.27 25.11
N LYS A 590 1.87 4.37 24.06
CA LYS A 590 3.30 4.70 24.17
C LYS A 590 3.51 6.04 24.89
N ILE A 591 2.61 7.00 24.68
CA ILE A 591 2.66 8.33 25.31
C ILE A 591 2.50 8.20 26.82
N VAL A 592 1.53 7.41 27.29
CA VAL A 592 1.28 7.22 28.72
C VAL A 592 2.49 6.61 29.41
N TRP A 593 3.09 5.57 28.82
CA TRP A 593 4.29 4.95 29.36
C TRP A 593 5.52 5.87 29.31
N TRP A 594 5.71 6.61 28.22
CA TRP A 594 6.77 7.59 28.11
C TRP A 594 6.65 8.68 29.19
N SER A 595 5.45 9.23 29.40
CA SER A 595 5.19 10.20 30.46
C SER A 595 5.43 9.62 31.85
N ALA A 596 4.97 8.40 32.12
CA ALA A 596 5.17 7.73 33.40
C ALA A 596 6.65 7.47 33.71
N ILE A 597 7.41 6.97 32.73
CA ILE A 597 8.86 6.71 32.87
C ILE A 597 9.62 8.02 33.04
N THR A 598 9.27 9.06 32.26
CA THR A 598 9.88 10.39 32.36
C THR A 598 9.66 11.00 33.74
N LEU A 599 8.42 10.96 34.25
CA LEU A 599 8.10 11.43 35.60
C LEU A 599 8.88 10.67 36.67
N TYR A 600 8.97 9.34 36.56
CA TYR A 600 9.74 8.50 37.46
C TYR A 600 11.23 8.91 37.48
N LEU A 601 11.83 9.13 36.30
CA LEU A 601 13.22 9.57 36.17
C LEU A 601 13.45 10.95 36.78
N LEU A 602 12.56 11.91 36.54
CA LEU A 602 12.62 13.26 37.12
C LEU A 602 12.53 13.21 38.66
N LEU A 603 11.61 12.42 39.21
CA LEU A 603 11.48 12.22 40.66
C LEU A 603 12.73 11.58 41.26
N ARG A 604 13.36 10.62 40.56
CA ARG A 604 14.59 9.96 41.02
C ARG A 604 15.80 10.91 40.98
N LEU A 605 15.93 11.73 39.94
CA LEU A 605 16.97 12.75 39.82
C LEU A 605 16.84 13.82 40.92
N ARG A 606 15.62 14.27 41.22
CA ARG A 606 15.34 15.21 42.31
C ARG A 606 15.76 14.64 43.67
N ARG A 607 15.45 13.36 43.96
CA ARG A 607 15.87 12.67 45.19
C ARG A 607 17.39 12.50 45.31
N ARG A 608 18.12 12.35 44.19
CA ARG A 608 19.60 12.30 44.21
C ARG A 608 20.22 13.68 44.43
N LYS A 609 19.68 14.73 43.80
CA LYS A 609 20.13 16.11 44.07
C LYS A 609 20.00 16.46 45.55
N SER A 610 18.89 16.10 46.21
CA SER A 610 18.73 16.38 47.64
C SER A 610 19.73 15.63 48.54
N ILE A 611 20.24 14.46 48.11
CA ILE A 611 21.27 13.72 48.84
C ILE A 611 22.64 14.37 48.65
N ILE A 612 22.92 14.93 47.46
CA ILE A 612 24.19 15.61 47.15
C ILE A 612 24.24 17.02 47.75
N THR A 613 23.12 17.72 47.89
CA THR A 613 23.09 19.05 48.53
C THR A 613 23.04 18.98 50.06
N ASN A 614 22.69 17.83 50.64
CA ASN A 614 22.64 17.61 52.09
C ASN A 614 23.84 16.78 52.61
N ALA A 615 24.74 16.36 51.72
CA ALA A 615 26.04 15.74 52.05
C ALA A 615 27.13 16.76 51.72
#